data_AF-A0A832U5U5-F1
#
_entry.id   AF-A0A832U5U5-F1
#
_cell.length_a   1.000
_cell.length_b   1.000
_cell.length_c   1.000
_cell.angle_alpha   90.00
_cell.angle_beta   90.00
_cell.angle_gamma   90.00
#
_symmetry.space_group_name_H-M   'P 1'
#
loop_
_entity.id
_entity.type
_entity.pdbx_description
1 polymer ?
#
loop_
_entity_poly.entity_id
_entity_poly.type
_entity_poly.pdbx_seq_one_letter_code
_entity_poly.pdbx_strand_id
1 'polypeptide(L)'
;MKGIAGIFFSLFLFLSINSVFGADGDLLWEKVYDGGFNDESWSIAIDSQNNIIVAGYSHNGSNQDYHIIKYGPNGNVIWEK
;
A
#
# COMPACT_ATOMS: atom_id res chain seq x y z
N MET A 1 -8.36 -21.44 -24.39
CA MET A 1 -6.92 -21.76 -24.49
C MET A 1 -6.16 -20.60 -23.84
N LYS A 2 -5.80 -20.75 -22.56
CA LYS A 2 -4.42 -20.75 -22.02
C LYS A 2 -3.54 -19.58 -22.48
N GLY A 3 -3.26 -18.67 -21.54
CA GLY A 3 -2.23 -17.63 -21.64
C GLY A 3 -1.61 -17.34 -20.26
N ILE A 4 -0.82 -18.30 -19.79
CA ILE A 4 0.36 -18.17 -18.89
C ILE A 4 0.33 -17.03 -17.85
N ALA A 5 0.02 -17.38 -16.60
CA ALA A 5 0.35 -16.58 -15.42
C ALA A 5 1.86 -16.71 -15.14
N GLY A 6 2.63 -15.69 -15.52
CA GLY A 6 4.04 -15.58 -15.18
C GLY A 6 4.19 -15.23 -13.70
N ILE A 7 4.65 -16.20 -12.92
CA ILE A 7 5.15 -15.98 -11.56
C ILE A 7 6.39 -15.10 -11.66
N PHE A 8 6.32 -13.84 -11.20
CA PHE A 8 7.51 -13.02 -10.98
C PHE A 8 7.90 -13.11 -9.51
N PHE A 9 8.86 -14.00 -9.25
CA PHE A 9 9.67 -13.99 -8.05
C PHE A 9 10.70 -12.87 -8.20
N SER A 10 10.56 -11.76 -7.46
CA SER A 10 11.57 -10.71 -7.40
C SER A 10 11.82 -10.29 -5.97
N LEU A 11 12.93 -10.81 -5.45
CA LEU A 11 13.86 -10.28 -4.46
C LEU A 11 13.41 -9.14 -3.54
N PHE A 12 13.51 -9.40 -2.23
CA PHE A 12 13.28 -8.51 -1.09
C PHE A 12 13.94 -7.12 -1.23
N LEU A 13 13.10 -6.08 -1.20
CA LEU A 13 13.37 -4.81 -0.54
C LEU A 13 12.11 -4.52 0.29
N PHE A 14 12.24 -4.19 1.58
CA PHE A 14 11.09 -3.85 2.42
C PHE A 14 10.53 -2.50 1.97
N LEU A 15 9.63 -2.55 1.00
CA LEU A 15 8.72 -1.48 0.63
C LEU A 15 7.34 -1.91 1.13
N SER A 16 6.61 -1.03 1.83
CA SER A 16 5.23 -1.36 2.19
C SER A 16 4.38 -1.41 0.90
N ILE A 17 4.09 -2.63 0.44
CA ILE A 17 3.22 -2.85 -0.70
C ILE A 17 1.80 -2.95 -0.17
N ASN A 18 0.93 -2.03 -0.58
CA ASN A 18 -0.51 -2.14 -0.35
C ASN A 18 -1.16 -2.59 -1.66
N SER A 19 -1.50 -3.87 -1.74
CA SER A 19 -2.25 -4.45 -2.86
C SER A 19 -3.73 -4.60 -2.49
N VAL A 20 -4.62 -4.14 -3.36
CA VAL A 20 -6.08 -4.34 -3.21
C VAL A 20 -6.56 -5.26 -4.32
N PHE A 21 -7.28 -6.32 -3.96
CA PHE A 21 -7.81 -7.30 -4.90
C PHE A 21 -9.35 -7.27 -4.97
N GLY A 22 -9.89 -7.51 -6.17
CA GLY A 22 -11.32 -7.75 -6.38
C GLY A 22 -11.74 -9.14 -5.91
N ALA A 23 -13.04 -9.39 -5.86
CA ALA A 23 -13.59 -10.69 -5.42
C ALA A 23 -13.08 -11.87 -6.26
N ASP A 24 -12.67 -11.61 -7.51
CA ASP A 24 -12.16 -12.60 -8.46
C ASP A 24 -10.63 -12.79 -8.35
N GLY A 25 -9.97 -12.10 -7.42
CA GLY A 25 -8.52 -12.14 -7.23
C GLY A 25 -7.75 -11.16 -8.14
N ASP A 26 -8.45 -10.32 -8.90
CA ASP A 26 -7.84 -9.31 -9.77
C ASP A 26 -7.22 -8.18 -8.95
N LEU A 27 -5.99 -7.78 -9.26
CA LEU A 27 -5.39 -6.58 -8.69
C LEU A 27 -6.15 -5.35 -9.17
N LEU A 28 -6.84 -4.66 -8.25
CA LEU A 28 -7.56 -3.42 -8.54
C LEU A 28 -6.60 -2.24 -8.62
N TRP A 29 -5.70 -2.13 -7.64
CA TRP A 29 -4.60 -1.18 -7.65
C TRP A 29 -3.52 -1.58 -6.64
N GLU A 30 -2.33 -1.01 -6.88
CA GLU A 30 -1.18 -1.10 -6.00
C GLU A 30 -0.62 0.31 -5.75
N LYS A 31 -0.23 0.58 -4.51
CA LYS A 31 0.50 1.80 -4.13
C LYS A 31 1.71 1.45 -3.28
N VAL A 32 2.81 2.10 -3.63
CA VAL A 32 4.03 2.16 -2.83
C VAL A 32 4.11 3.58 -2.26
N TYR A 33 4.20 3.67 -0.95
CA TYR A 33 4.53 4.90 -0.26
C TYR A 33 6.04 4.93 -0.02
N ASP A 34 6.67 6.07 -0.30
CA ASP A 34 8.09 6.31 -0.15
C ASP A 34 8.30 7.70 0.47
N GLY A 35 8.57 7.73 1.77
CA GLY A 35 8.90 8.92 2.53
C GLY A 35 10.39 9.31 2.43
N GLY A 36 11.18 8.52 1.69
CA GLY A 36 12.54 8.84 1.28
C GLY A 36 13.63 7.93 1.87
N PHE A 37 13.39 7.24 2.99
CA PHE A 37 14.40 6.32 3.56
C PHE A 37 13.84 4.95 3.97
N ASN A 38 13.00 4.88 5.00
CA ASN A 38 12.39 3.62 5.41
C ASN A 38 10.94 3.84 5.83
N ASP A 39 10.03 3.04 5.29
CA ASP A 39 8.60 3.18 5.48
C ASP A 39 7.97 1.83 5.78
N GLU A 40 7.28 1.75 6.92
CA GLU A 40 6.71 0.51 7.41
C GLU A 40 5.22 0.69 7.70
N SER A 41 4.38 -0.14 7.07
CA SER A 41 2.96 -0.23 7.41
C SER A 41 2.74 -1.30 8.47
N TRP A 42 2.02 -0.96 9.55
CA TRP A 42 1.72 -1.91 10.64
C TRP A 42 0.26 -2.31 10.71
N SER A 43 -0.65 -1.47 10.20
CA SER A 43 -2.08 -1.72 10.25
C SER A 43 -2.79 -1.20 9.03
N ILE A 44 -3.84 -1.92 8.64
CA ILE A 44 -4.75 -1.56 7.56
C ILE A 44 -6.20 -1.71 8.05
N ALA A 45 -7.04 -0.74 7.72
CA ALA A 45 -8.47 -0.77 7.98
C ALA A 45 -9.26 -0.27 6.77
N ILE A 46 -10.51 -0.72 6.65
CA ILE A 46 -11.43 -0.29 5.59
C ILE A 46 -12.64 0.36 6.27
N ASP A 47 -13.03 1.56 5.83
CA ASP A 47 -14.22 2.23 6.34
C ASP A 47 -15.49 1.88 5.55
N SER A 48 -16.64 2.42 5.98
CA SER A 48 -17.94 2.15 5.35
C SER A 48 -18.11 2.73 3.95
N GLN A 49 -17.15 3.51 3.44
CA GLN A 49 -17.11 4.01 2.07
C GLN A 49 -16.07 3.25 1.20
N ASN A 50 -15.54 2.13 1.67
CA ASN A 50 -14.47 1.36 1.05
C ASN A 50 -13.16 2.15 0.87
N ASN A 51 -12.93 3.16 1.70
CA ASN A 51 -11.62 3.80 1.76
C ASN A 51 -10.68 2.92 2.58
N ILE A 52 -9.42 2.91 2.18
CA ILE A 52 -8.36 2.15 2.82
C ILE A 52 -7.51 3.08 3.66
N ILE A 53 -7.36 2.78 4.93
CA ILE A 53 -6.57 3.55 5.88
C ILE A 53 -5.36 2.69 6.24
N VAL A 54 -4.16 3.19 5.98
CA VAL A 54 -2.90 2.53 6.30
C VAL A 54 -2.20 3.36 7.37
N ALA A 55 -1.78 2.70 8.45
CA ALA A 55 -1.06 3.33 9.55
C ALA A 55 0.28 2.63 9.79
N GLY A 56 1.30 3.42 10.10
CA GLY A 56 2.66 2.94 10.27
C GLY A 56 3.62 4.06 10.63
N TYR A 57 4.87 3.92 10.21
CA TYR A 57 5.90 4.94 10.36
C TYR A 57 6.57 5.24 9.03
N SER A 58 7.03 6.48 8.91
CA SER A 58 7.88 6.94 7.81
C SER A 58 9.15 7.58 8.37
N HIS A 59 10.28 7.23 7.79
CA HIS A 59 11.58 7.80 8.10
C HIS A 59 12.14 8.52 6.87
N ASN A 60 12.49 9.79 7.03
CA ASN A 60 13.02 10.64 5.96
C ASN A 60 14.56 10.73 5.93
N GLY A 61 15.25 9.85 6.68
CA GLY A 61 16.70 9.88 6.85
C GLY A 61 17.18 10.70 8.05
N SER A 62 16.30 11.51 8.67
CA SER A 62 16.61 12.31 9.86
C SER A 62 15.67 12.04 11.03
N ASN A 63 14.37 11.93 10.77
CA ASN A 63 13.34 11.71 11.77
C ASN A 63 12.44 10.54 11.36
N GLN A 64 11.93 9.80 12.34
CA GLN A 64 10.90 8.79 12.15
C GLN A 64 9.61 9.28 12.80
N ASP A 65 8.58 9.45 11.98
CA ASP A 65 7.28 9.96 12.41
C ASP A 65 6.20 8.89 12.18
N TYR A 66 5.15 8.95 13.00
CA TYR A 66 3.94 8.19 12.69
C TYR A 66 3.36 8.73 11.39
N HIS A 67 2.99 7.82 10.50
CA HIS A 67 2.36 8.18 9.25
C HIS A 67 1.05 7.43 9.08
N ILE A 68 0.00 8.16 8.70
CA ILE A 68 -1.31 7.60 8.38
C ILE A 68 -1.77 8.17 7.06
N ILE A 69 -2.09 7.30 6.12
CA ILE A 69 -2.60 7.68 4.80
C ILE A 69 -3.96 7.03 4.55
N LYS A 70 -4.89 7.81 4.02
CA LYS A 70 -6.20 7.32 3.60
C LYS A 70 -6.32 7.38 2.08
N TYR A 71 -6.52 6.23 1.46
CA TYR A 71 -6.81 6.08 0.05
C TYR A 71 -8.30 5.92 -0.20
N GLY A 72 -8.80 6.50 -1.28
CA GLY A 72 -10.11 6.18 -1.82
C GLY A 72 -10.14 4.79 -2.48
N PRO A 73 -11.32 4.28 -2.85
CA PRO A 73 -11.47 2.93 -3.40
C PRO A 73 -10.66 2.68 -4.69
N ASN A 74 -10.32 3.73 -5.43
CA ASN A 74 -9.52 3.68 -6.66
C ASN A 74 -8.03 4.01 -6.43
N GLY A 75 -7.57 4.09 -5.17
CA GLY A 75 -6.18 4.35 -4.81
C GLY A 75 -5.75 5.82 -4.84
N ASN A 76 -6.68 6.77 -4.97
CA ASN A 76 -6.35 8.19 -4.81
C ASN A 76 -6.10 8.53 -3.34
N VAL A 77 -5.10 9.35 -3.03
CA VAL A 77 -4.93 9.88 -1.66
C VAL A 77 -6.09 10.83 -1.36
N ILE A 78 -6.77 10.60 -0.24
CA ILE A 78 -7.79 11.50 0.32
C ILE A 78 -7.13 12.45 1.31
N TRP A 79 -6.31 11.91 2.21
CA TRP A 79 -5.47 12.69 3.13
C TRP A 79 -4.31 11.84 3.65
N GLU A 80 -3.30 12.51 4.17
CA GLU A 80 -2.17 11.92 4.87
C GLU A 80 -1.78 12.79 6.08
N LYS A 81 -1.18 12.18 7.10
CA LYS A 81 -0.68 12.84 8.32
C LYS A 81 0.60 12.20 8.80
#